data_AF-G5RRG4-F1
#
_entry.id   AF-G5RRG4-F1
#
_cell.length_a   1.000
_cell.length_b   1.000
_cell.length_c   1.000
_cell.angle_alpha   90.00
_cell.angle_beta   90.00
_cell.angle_gamma   90.00
#
_symmetry.space_group_name_H-M   'P 1'
#
loop_
_entity.id
_entity.type
_entity.pdbx_description
1 polymer ?
#
loop_
_entity_poly.entity_id
_entity_poly.type
_entity_poly.pdbx_seq_one_letter_code
_entity_poly.pdbx_strand_id
1 'polypeptide(L)'
;MPFTDMHDIFEKALAQYREQLEGKTFCVRVKRRGKHEFSSIEVERYVGGGLNQHIESARVKLTNPDVTVHLEVEDDRLLLIKGRYEGIGGFPIGTQEDVLSLISGGFDSGV
;
A
#
# COMPACT_ATOMS: atom_id res chain seq x y z
N MET A 1 1.30 10.60 9.38
CA MET A 1 2.27 11.56 9.96
C MET A 1 2.35 12.77 9.03
N PRO A 2 2.55 14.00 9.53
CA PRO A 2 2.74 15.15 8.64
C PRO A 2 3.99 14.96 7.75
N PHE A 3 4.04 15.61 6.59
CA PHE A 3 5.24 15.67 5.76
C PHE A 3 5.48 17.09 5.21
N THR A 4 6.72 17.41 4.85
CA THR A 4 7.08 18.73 4.31
C THR A 4 7.30 18.72 2.81
N ASP A 5 8.03 17.74 2.28
CA ASP A 5 8.36 17.61 0.87
C ASP A 5 8.65 16.14 0.50
N MET A 6 9.04 15.90 -0.77
CA MET A 6 9.38 14.55 -1.23
C MET A 6 10.63 13.97 -0.55
N HIS A 7 11.54 14.81 -0.06
CA HIS A 7 12.74 14.35 0.64
C HIS A 7 12.39 13.81 2.03
N ASP A 8 11.58 14.53 2.77
CA ASP A 8 11.05 14.10 4.06
C ASP A 8 10.23 12.80 3.94
N ILE A 9 9.46 12.63 2.85
CA ILE A 9 8.80 11.34 2.54
C ILE A 9 9.82 10.21 2.38
N PHE A 10 10.92 10.45 1.65
CA PHE A 10 12.00 9.48 1.49
C PHE A 10 12.66 9.12 2.82
N GLU A 11 13.03 10.10 3.64
CA GLU A 11 13.70 9.85 4.93
C GLU A 11 12.83 8.99 5.85
N LYS A 12 11.53 9.31 5.91
CA LYS A 12 10.53 8.53 6.67
C LYS A 12 10.36 7.13 6.11
N ALA A 13 10.32 6.98 4.79
CA ALA A 13 10.26 5.66 4.16
C ALA A 13 11.53 4.84 4.42
N LEU A 14 12.72 5.45 4.33
CA LEU A 14 13.99 4.79 4.60
C LEU A 14 14.07 4.28 6.03
N ALA A 15 13.70 5.12 7.01
CA ALA A 15 13.67 4.74 8.42
C ALA A 15 12.73 3.55 8.68
N GLN A 16 11.60 3.47 7.96
CA GLN A 16 10.59 2.44 8.18
C GLN A 16 10.85 1.13 7.42
N TYR A 17 11.44 1.20 6.22
CA TYR A 17 11.51 0.05 5.30
C TYR A 17 12.92 -0.54 5.14
N ARG A 18 13.98 0.09 5.66
CA ARG A 18 15.38 -0.40 5.50
C ARG A 18 15.53 -1.90 5.75
N GLU A 19 15.19 -2.35 6.97
CA GLU A 19 15.33 -3.76 7.37
C GLU A 19 14.48 -4.71 6.50
N GLN A 20 13.33 -4.25 6.02
CA GLN A 20 12.44 -5.09 5.20
C GLN A 20 12.98 -5.28 3.78
N LEU A 21 13.75 -4.33 3.27
CA LEU A 21 14.25 -4.29 1.90
C LEU A 21 15.65 -4.88 1.72
N GLU A 22 16.40 -5.05 2.80
CA GLU A 22 17.74 -5.66 2.74
C GLU A 22 17.70 -7.05 2.07
N GLY A 23 18.53 -7.21 1.04
CA GLY A 23 18.64 -8.44 0.26
C GLY A 23 17.44 -8.77 -0.63
N LYS A 24 16.50 -7.83 -0.83
CA LYS A 24 15.24 -8.07 -1.56
C LYS A 24 15.07 -7.16 -2.76
N THR A 25 14.23 -7.61 -3.68
CA THR A 25 13.71 -6.78 -4.77
C THR A 25 12.46 -6.03 -4.33
N PHE A 26 12.29 -4.80 -4.81
CA PHE A 26 11.16 -3.97 -4.40
C PHE A 26 10.62 -3.05 -5.49
N CYS A 27 9.39 -2.60 -5.31
CA CYS A 27 8.88 -1.41 -5.99
C CYS A 27 8.17 -0.48 -5.01
N VAL A 28 8.09 0.80 -5.37
CA VAL A 28 7.33 1.80 -4.62
C VAL A 28 6.01 2.05 -5.33
N ARG A 29 4.92 2.12 -4.57
CA ARG A 29 3.58 2.43 -5.06
C ARG A 29 2.97 3.52 -4.20
N VAL A 30 2.65 4.66 -4.83
CA VAL A 30 2.14 5.84 -4.15
C VAL A 30 0.70 6.11 -4.57
N LYS A 31 -0.22 6.22 -3.60
CA LYS A 31 -1.52 6.85 -3.83
C LYS A 31 -1.50 8.28 -3.33
N ARG A 32 -2.22 9.16 -4.04
CA ARG A 32 -2.32 10.58 -3.70
C ARG A 32 -3.78 11.00 -3.65
N ARG A 33 -4.18 11.67 -2.57
CA ARG A 33 -5.47 12.32 -2.36
C ARG A 33 -5.22 13.75 -1.90
N GLY A 34 -5.82 14.73 -2.57
CA GLY A 34 -5.62 16.16 -2.29
C GLY A 34 -4.89 16.89 -3.41
N LYS A 35 -4.37 18.09 -3.10
CA LYS A 35 -3.65 18.96 -4.04
C LYS A 35 -2.17 19.05 -3.64
N HIS A 36 -1.30 18.75 -4.59
CA HIS A 36 0.16 18.72 -4.40
C HIS A 36 0.84 19.19 -5.68
N GLU A 37 2.02 19.80 -5.55
CA GLU A 37 2.88 20.21 -6.68
C GLU A 37 3.60 19.03 -7.33
N PHE A 38 3.46 17.82 -6.77
CA PHE A 38 4.04 16.59 -7.28
C PHE A 38 2.98 15.54 -7.61
N SER A 39 3.30 14.68 -8.57
CA SER A 39 2.55 13.48 -8.93
C SER A 39 2.96 12.27 -8.09
N SER A 40 2.11 11.24 -8.05
CA SER A 40 2.47 9.96 -7.42
C SER A 40 3.71 9.32 -8.06
N ILE A 41 3.84 9.44 -9.39
CA ILE A 41 4.98 8.90 -10.15
C ILE A 41 6.29 9.59 -9.76
N GLU A 42 6.28 10.89 -9.52
CA GLU A 42 7.47 11.62 -9.05
C GLU A 42 7.90 11.14 -7.67
N VAL A 43 6.94 10.96 -6.75
CA VAL A 43 7.23 10.39 -5.42
C VAL A 43 7.76 8.96 -5.53
N GLU A 44 7.15 8.11 -6.36
CA GLU A 44 7.61 6.73 -6.58
C GLU A 44 9.06 6.69 -7.07
N ARG A 45 9.40 7.54 -8.05
CA ARG A 45 10.76 7.63 -8.60
C ARG A 45 11.74 8.18 -7.59
N TYR A 46 11.38 9.26 -6.89
CA TYR A 46 12.26 9.92 -5.93
C TYR A 46 12.56 9.00 -4.74
N VAL A 47 11.50 8.46 -4.11
CA VAL A 47 11.64 7.55 -2.96
C VAL A 47 12.29 6.24 -3.38
N GLY A 48 11.86 5.66 -4.51
CA GLY A 48 12.44 4.41 -5.02
C GLY A 48 13.92 4.54 -5.35
N GLY A 49 14.32 5.65 -5.97
CA GLY A 49 15.73 5.98 -6.21
C GLY A 49 16.51 6.14 -4.91
N GLY A 50 15.97 6.90 -3.95
CA GLY A 50 16.59 7.08 -2.64
C GLY A 50 16.81 5.78 -1.89
N LEU A 51 15.78 4.92 -1.80
CA LEU A 51 15.87 3.60 -1.17
C LEU A 51 16.92 2.72 -1.85
N ASN A 52 16.94 2.68 -3.20
CA ASN A 52 17.88 1.87 -3.97
C ASN A 52 19.34 2.34 -3.83
N GLN A 53 19.55 3.64 -3.55
CA GLN A 53 20.88 4.21 -3.33
C GLN A 53 21.38 4.01 -1.88
N HIS A 54 20.48 3.97 -0.90
CA HIS A 54 20.83 3.94 0.54
C HIS A 54 20.74 2.54 1.17
N ILE A 55 20.24 1.56 0.42
CA ILE A 55 20.15 0.16 0.85
C ILE A 55 20.89 -0.68 -0.19
N GLU A 56 22.19 -0.89 0.03
CA GLU A 56 23.12 -1.45 -0.95
C GLU A 56 22.69 -2.83 -1.51
N SER A 57 21.99 -3.62 -0.70
CA SER A 57 21.52 -4.97 -1.07
C SER A 57 20.14 -4.99 -1.74
N ALA A 58 19.38 -3.89 -1.70
CA ALA A 58 18.06 -3.81 -2.30
C ALA A 58 18.13 -3.51 -3.81
N ARG A 59 17.18 -4.02 -4.59
CA ARG A 59 17.12 -3.78 -6.04
C ARG A 59 15.70 -3.43 -6.49
N VAL A 60 15.55 -2.41 -7.33
CA VAL A 60 14.24 -2.09 -7.92
C VAL A 60 13.83 -3.17 -8.93
N LYS A 61 12.59 -3.68 -8.78
CA LYS A 61 11.94 -4.60 -9.71
C LYS A 61 10.46 -4.25 -9.80
N LEU A 62 10.00 -3.79 -10.97
CA LEU A 62 8.63 -3.28 -11.14
C LEU A 62 7.57 -4.38 -11.26
N THR A 63 7.97 -5.59 -11.66
CA THR A 63 7.10 -6.75 -11.87
C THR A 63 7.47 -7.86 -10.89
N ASN A 64 6.51 -8.36 -10.12
CA ASN A 64 6.70 -9.40 -9.10
C ASN A 64 7.90 -9.12 -8.16
N PRO A 65 7.94 -7.98 -7.45
CA PRO A 65 8.92 -7.71 -6.40
C PRO A 65 8.67 -8.58 -5.15
N ASP A 66 9.70 -8.78 -4.34
CA ASP A 66 9.56 -9.42 -3.03
C ASP A 66 8.81 -8.52 -2.04
N VAL A 67 9.01 -7.20 -2.16
CA VAL A 67 8.35 -6.19 -1.29
C VAL A 67 7.74 -5.07 -2.13
N THR A 68 6.50 -4.70 -1.84
CA THR A 68 5.91 -3.45 -2.36
C THR A 68 5.83 -2.42 -1.24
N VAL A 69 6.58 -1.33 -1.38
CA VAL A 69 6.54 -0.19 -0.47
C VAL A 69 5.32 0.65 -0.83
N HIS A 70 4.29 0.57 0.01
CA HIS A 70 3.03 1.28 -0.18
C HIS A 70 3.01 2.57 0.65
N LEU A 71 2.91 3.70 -0.06
CA LEU A 71 2.80 5.03 0.53
C LEU A 71 1.48 5.65 0.11
N GLU A 72 0.81 6.35 1.02
CA GLU A 72 -0.33 7.19 0.68
C GLU A 72 -0.07 8.62 1.16
N VAL A 73 -0.24 9.58 0.25
CA VAL A 73 -0.17 11.01 0.54
C VAL A 73 -1.60 11.52 0.52
N GLU A 74 -2.12 11.87 1.69
CA GLU A 74 -3.46 12.42 1.88
C GLU A 74 -3.35 13.82 2.47
N ASP A 75 -3.64 14.84 1.66
CA ASP A 75 -3.49 16.25 2.02
C ASP A 75 -2.10 16.54 2.60
N ASP A 76 -1.98 16.89 3.87
CA ASP A 76 -0.71 17.19 4.56
C ASP A 76 -0.09 15.96 5.27
N ARG A 77 -0.63 14.76 5.02
CA ARG A 77 -0.25 13.52 5.72
C ARG A 77 0.34 12.48 4.81
N LEU A 78 1.40 11.85 5.31
CA LEU A 78 1.98 10.62 4.81
C LEU A 78 1.49 9.43 5.65
N LEU A 79 0.98 8.40 4.98
CA LEU A 79 0.64 7.11 5.54
C LEU A 79 1.61 6.06 4.98
N LEU A 80 2.29 5.35 5.89
CA LEU A 80 3.16 4.22 5.56
C LEU A 80 2.37 2.93 5.80
N ILE A 81 2.03 2.21 4.73
CA ILE A 81 1.18 1.03 4.84
C ILE A 81 2.05 -0.16 5.23
N LYS A 82 1.84 -0.67 6.45
CA LYS A 82 2.59 -1.80 7.02
C LYS A 82 2.11 -3.17 6.55
N GLY A 83 0.85 -3.27 6.16
CA GLY A 83 0.24 -4.50 5.73
C GLY A 83 -1.09 -4.23 5.05
N ARG A 84 -1.41 -5.06 4.07
CA ARG A 84 -2.72 -5.09 3.41
C ARG A 84 -3.21 -6.53 3.50
N TYR A 85 -4.36 -6.70 4.13
CA TYR A 85 -4.99 -8.00 4.34
C TYR A 85 -6.24 -8.04 3.49
N GLU A 86 -6.38 -9.09 2.69
CA GLU A 86 -7.60 -9.31 1.93
C GLU A 86 -8.70 -9.77 2.88
N GLY A 87 -9.83 -9.06 2.85
CA GLY A 87 -11.05 -9.49 3.51
C GLY A 87 -11.87 -10.41 2.60
N ILE A 88 -13.03 -10.83 3.09
CA ILE A 88 -13.96 -11.72 2.38
C ILE A 88 -14.53 -11.06 1.09
N GLY A 89 -14.42 -9.74 0.98
CA GLY A 89 -15.00 -8.99 -0.14
C GLY A 89 -16.53 -8.91 -0.02
N GLY A 90 -17.21 -8.94 -1.17
CA GLY A 90 -18.67 -8.85 -1.22
C GLY A 90 -19.22 -7.46 -0.93
N PHE A 91 -20.53 -7.39 -0.70
CA PHE A 91 -21.23 -6.15 -0.33
C PHE A 91 -21.47 -6.11 1.18
N PRO A 92 -21.50 -4.91 1.79
CA PRO A 92 -21.91 -4.79 3.19
C PRO A 92 -23.29 -5.41 3.41
N ILE A 93 -23.45 -6.13 4.53
CA ILE A 93 -24.74 -6.73 4.87
C ILE A 93 -25.80 -5.62 5.05
N GLY A 94 -26.97 -5.83 4.45
CA GLY A 94 -28.06 -4.84 4.48
C GLY A 94 -27.98 -3.71 3.43
N THR A 95 -26.95 -3.66 2.57
CA THR A 95 -27.02 -2.81 1.35
C THR A 95 -27.71 -3.52 0.18
N GLN A 96 -27.98 -4.81 0.34
CA GLN A 96 -28.70 -5.63 -0.62
C GLN A 96 -30.17 -5.71 -0.20
N GLU A 97 -31.08 -5.89 -1.17
CA GLU A 97 -32.51 -6.04 -0.90
C GLU A 97 -32.81 -7.29 -0.05
N ASP A 98 -33.89 -7.22 0.72
CA ASP A 98 -34.31 -8.31 1.59
C ASP A 98 -34.75 -9.54 0.77
N VAL A 99 -34.22 -10.72 1.13
CA VAL A 99 -34.57 -12.00 0.53
C VAL A 99 -34.92 -13.03 1.61
N LEU A 100 -35.79 -13.98 1.28
CA LEU A 100 -36.11 -15.13 2.14
C LEU A 100 -35.39 -16.38 1.62
N SER A 101 -34.63 -17.06 2.49
CA SER A 101 -34.01 -18.35 2.18
C SER A 101 -34.68 -19.49 2.96
N LEU A 102 -34.99 -20.59 2.28
CA LEU A 102 -35.46 -21.82 2.92
C LEU A 102 -34.25 -22.59 3.47
N ILE A 103 -34.10 -22.59 4.79
CA ILE A 103 -33.06 -23.35 5.47
C ILE A 103 -33.59 -24.75 5.80
N SER A 104 -32.92 -25.78 5.32
CA SER A 104 -33.21 -27.19 5.59
C SER A 104 -32.07 -27.85 6.38
N GLY A 105 -32.28 -29.07 6.88
CA GLY A 105 -31.23 -29.85 7.54
C GLY A 105 -30.19 -30.46 6.59
N GLY A 106 -30.29 -30.20 5.27
CA GLY A 106 -29.31 -30.62 4.28
C GLY A 106 -28.10 -29.68 4.24
N PHE A 107 -26.98 -30.16 3.69
CA PHE A 107 -25.71 -29.41 3.64
C PHE A 107 -25.77 -28.16 2.73
N ASP A 108 -26.65 -28.17 1.72
CA ASP A 108 -26.65 -27.15 0.66
C ASP A 108 -27.34 -25.83 1.06
N SER A 109 -28.15 -25.82 2.12
CA SER A 109 -28.90 -24.63 2.55
C SER A 109 -28.20 -23.78 3.61
N GLY A 110 -27.05 -24.23 4.13
CA GLY A 110 -26.28 -23.52 5.18
C GLY A 110 -25.01 -22.82 4.69
N VAL A 111 -24.74 -22.85 3.38
CA VAL A 111 -23.53 -22.28 2.75
C VAL A 111 -23.77 -20.91 2.14
#